data_AF-A0A971LEB6-F1
#
_entry.id   AF-A0A971LEB6-F1
#
_cell.length_a   1.000
_cell.length_b   1.000
_cell.length_c   1.000
_cell.angle_alpha   90.00
_cell.angle_beta   90.00
_cell.angle_gamma   90.00
#
_symmetry.space_group_name_H-M   'P 1'
#
loop_
_entity.id
_entity.type
_entity.pdbx_description
1 polymer ?
#
loop_
_entity_poly.entity_id
_entity_poly.type
_entity_poly.pdbx_seq_one_letter_code
_entity_poly.pdbx_strand_id
1 'polypeptide(L)'
;MKKIIALTLILVLALAGCSSAGGATKLGLGQDTSIGSSKDLAENDEGVKVGTAQVDTVMAAVMVDDKGKVVDIKIDTAQTRVTFDESGVITSDKSAEIKTKRELGADYGMIKASGIGREWFEQIDAVEEWMVGKTADEIANMKVKADENGANISDEADLVSKATIKIDSYLKVTAEAIADASK
;
A
#
# COMPACT_ATOMS: atom_id res chain seq x y z
N MET A 1 20.55 -17.74 11.04
CA MET A 1 19.07 -17.77 11.02
C MET A 1 18.61 -17.17 9.71
N LYS A 2 18.04 -17.97 8.80
CA LYS A 2 17.46 -17.44 7.57
C LYS A 2 16.26 -16.59 7.99
N LYS A 3 16.37 -15.27 7.89
CA LYS A 3 15.26 -14.36 8.14
C LYS A 3 14.26 -14.59 7.02
N ILE A 4 13.32 -15.50 7.25
CA ILE A 4 12.15 -15.65 6.41
C ILE A 4 11.43 -14.31 6.55
N ILE A 5 11.29 -13.58 5.43
CA ILE A 5 10.36 -12.46 5.32
C ILE A 5 9.00 -13.09 5.62
N ALA A 6 8.57 -12.98 6.87
CA ALA A 6 7.23 -13.39 7.26
C ALA A 6 6.30 -12.31 6.71
N LEU A 7 6.00 -12.42 5.42
CA LEU A 7 4.91 -11.71 4.78
C LEU A 7 3.61 -12.33 5.29
N THR A 8 3.36 -12.15 6.59
CA THR A 8 2.11 -12.54 7.22
C THR A 8 1.13 -11.43 6.85
N LEU A 9 0.66 -11.46 5.60
CA LEU A 9 -0.67 -10.94 5.30
C LEU A 9 -1.59 -11.82 6.14
N ILE A 10 -1.84 -11.39 7.37
CA ILE A 10 -2.60 -12.14 8.34
C ILE A 10 -3.94 -12.41 7.67
N LEU A 11 -4.13 -13.66 7.27
CA LEU A 11 -5.40 -14.25 6.84
C LEU A 11 -6.32 -14.35 8.07
N VAL A 12 -6.53 -13.23 8.76
CA VAL A 12 -7.65 -13.02 9.67
C VAL A 12 -8.67 -12.25 8.84
N LEU A 13 -9.16 -12.95 7.81
CA LEU A 13 -10.55 -12.87 7.44
C LEU A 13 -11.34 -13.56 8.58
N ALA A 14 -11.25 -13.01 9.79
CA ALA A 14 -12.12 -13.44 10.85
C ALA A 14 -13.53 -13.06 10.41
N LEU A 15 -14.33 -14.11 10.26
CA LEU A 15 -15.76 -14.18 10.55
C LEU A 15 -16.10 -13.57 11.94
N ALA A 16 -15.67 -12.35 12.23
CA ALA A 16 -15.99 -11.56 13.42
C ALA A 16 -16.52 -10.18 12.98
N GLY A 17 -17.36 -10.24 11.95
CA GLY A 17 -18.05 -9.13 11.31
C GLY A 17 -19.03 -9.69 10.28
N CYS A 18 -19.75 -10.75 10.66
CA CYS A 18 -20.80 -11.33 9.83
C CYS A 18 -21.95 -10.32 9.74
N SER A 19 -21.82 -9.40 8.80
CA SER A 19 -22.90 -8.62 8.21
C SER A 19 -22.54 -8.55 6.73
N SER A 20 -23.03 -9.56 6.00
CA SER A 20 -23.09 -9.68 4.54
C SER A 20 -21.84 -9.99 3.69
N ALA A 21 -20.93 -10.90 4.11
CA ALA A 21 -20.09 -11.64 3.15
C ALA A 21 -20.89 -12.72 2.36
N GLY A 22 -22.19 -12.49 2.14
CA GLY A 22 -23.00 -13.30 1.24
C GLY A 22 -22.79 -12.79 -0.18
N GLY A 23 -21.88 -13.42 -0.93
CA GLY A 23 -21.69 -13.10 -2.35
C GLY A 23 -20.27 -13.26 -2.88
N ALA A 24 -19.24 -13.29 -2.02
CA ALA A 24 -17.87 -13.55 -2.47
C ALA A 24 -17.74 -15.00 -2.96
N THR A 25 -17.21 -15.18 -4.17
CA THR A 25 -17.01 -16.50 -4.77
C THR A 25 -15.55 -16.82 -5.03
N LYS A 26 -14.69 -15.80 -5.15
CA LYS A 26 -13.27 -15.96 -5.46
C LYS A 26 -12.41 -14.95 -4.69
N LEU A 27 -11.16 -15.34 -4.44
CA LEU A 27 -10.11 -14.51 -3.84
C LEU A 27 -8.97 -14.42 -4.86
N GLY A 28 -8.40 -13.23 -5.03
CA GLY A 28 -7.19 -13.04 -5.82
C GLY A 28 -6.21 -12.10 -5.15
N LEU A 29 -4.95 -12.23 -5.54
CA LEU A 29 -3.83 -11.49 -4.97
C LEU A 29 -3.11 -10.67 -6.05
N GLY A 30 -2.65 -9.48 -5.69
CA GLY A 30 -1.87 -8.61 -6.58
C GLY A 30 -0.72 -7.95 -5.84
N GLN A 31 0.36 -7.64 -6.55
CA GLN A 31 1.54 -7.01 -5.95
C GLN A 31 2.32 -6.12 -6.92
N ASP A 32 2.87 -5.04 -6.39
CA ASP A 32 3.72 -4.12 -7.14
C ASP A 32 4.97 -3.84 -6.32
N THR A 33 6.12 -4.30 -6.81
CA THR A 33 7.42 -4.16 -6.13
C THR A 33 8.33 -3.23 -6.91
N SER A 34 8.90 -2.24 -6.23
CA SER A 34 9.76 -1.22 -6.82
C SER A 34 10.95 -0.91 -5.94
N ILE A 35 12.07 -0.57 -6.59
CA ILE A 35 13.26 0.00 -5.94
C ILE A 35 13.42 1.50 -6.16
N GLY A 36 12.41 2.14 -6.77
CA GLY A 36 12.47 3.54 -7.20
C GLY A 36 12.68 4.57 -6.08
N SER A 37 12.45 4.17 -4.83
CA SER A 37 12.70 4.97 -3.63
C SER A 37 14.13 4.87 -3.10
N SER A 38 14.99 4.06 -3.74
CA SER A 38 16.42 4.00 -3.42
C SER A 38 17.10 5.33 -3.74
N LYS A 39 18.05 5.71 -2.91
CA LYS A 39 18.81 6.95 -3.04
C LYS A 39 20.29 6.63 -3.10
N ASP A 40 20.96 7.21 -4.09
CA ASP A 40 22.41 7.23 -4.13
C ASP A 40 22.99 7.94 -2.91
N LEU A 41 24.29 7.75 -2.72
CA LEU A 41 25.03 8.37 -1.64
C LEU A 41 24.90 9.91 -1.74
N ALA A 42 24.34 10.54 -0.71
CA ALA A 42 24.21 11.98 -0.61
C ALA A 42 24.59 12.47 0.78
N GLU A 43 25.10 13.71 0.85
CA GLU A 43 25.40 14.36 2.13
C GLU A 43 24.08 14.76 2.82
N ASN A 44 23.92 14.37 4.09
CA ASN A 44 22.79 14.78 4.91
C ASN A 44 23.06 16.15 5.58
N ASP A 45 22.09 16.66 6.34
CA ASP A 45 22.19 17.97 7.03
C ASP A 45 23.33 18.03 8.08
N GLU A 46 23.93 16.89 8.43
CA GLU A 46 25.03 16.76 9.38
C GLU A 46 26.41 16.63 8.69
N GLY A 47 26.45 16.74 7.35
CA GLY A 47 27.69 16.57 6.57
C GLY A 47 28.12 15.11 6.39
N VAL A 48 27.24 14.15 6.71
CA VAL A 48 27.51 12.71 6.60
C VAL A 48 26.91 12.17 5.31
N LYS A 49 27.73 11.47 4.52
CA LYS A 49 27.27 10.80 3.30
C LYS A 49 26.56 9.49 3.62
N VAL A 50 25.30 9.39 3.22
CA VAL A 50 24.47 8.20 3.41
C VAL A 50 23.69 7.89 2.13
N GLY A 51 23.70 6.63 1.75
CA GLY A 51 22.84 6.08 0.70
C GLY A 51 21.70 5.24 1.30
N THR A 52 20.66 5.00 0.52
CA THR A 52 19.52 4.16 0.93
C THR A 52 19.19 3.16 -0.17
N ALA A 53 19.23 1.87 0.14
CA ALA A 53 18.61 0.85 -0.69
C ALA A 53 17.22 0.54 -0.12
N GLN A 54 16.18 0.74 -0.92
CA GLN A 54 14.81 0.58 -0.49
C GLN A 54 14.01 -0.25 -1.51
N VAL A 55 13.25 -1.21 -0.99
CA VAL A 55 12.25 -1.98 -1.72
C VAL A 55 10.89 -1.63 -1.14
N ASP A 56 10.02 -1.09 -1.98
CA ASP A 56 8.62 -0.87 -1.68
C ASP A 56 7.80 -1.95 -2.36
N THR A 57 7.03 -2.70 -1.58
CA THR A 57 6.08 -3.70 -2.09
C THR A 57 4.68 -3.29 -1.67
N VAL A 58 3.84 -2.95 -2.64
CA VAL A 58 2.40 -2.75 -2.46
C VAL A 58 1.71 -4.09 -2.72
N MET A 59 0.75 -4.47 -1.90
CA MET A 59 0.03 -5.74 -2.00
C MET A 59 -1.47 -5.51 -1.89
N ALA A 60 -2.26 -6.31 -2.59
CA ALA A 60 -3.71 -6.35 -2.44
C ALA A 60 -4.22 -7.79 -2.35
N ALA A 61 -5.19 -8.01 -1.47
CA ALA A 61 -6.05 -9.18 -1.46
C ALA A 61 -7.49 -8.73 -1.73
N VAL A 62 -8.11 -9.31 -2.76
CA VAL A 62 -9.44 -8.89 -3.23
C VAL A 62 -10.36 -10.09 -3.30
N MET A 63 -11.51 -9.99 -2.64
CA MET A 63 -12.62 -10.93 -2.82
C MET A 63 -13.59 -10.37 -3.85
N VAL A 64 -14.02 -11.21 -4.80
CA VAL A 64 -14.98 -10.83 -5.85
C VAL A 64 -16.20 -11.74 -5.87
N ASP A 65 -17.34 -11.18 -6.29
CA ASP A 65 -18.56 -11.93 -6.55
C ASP A 65 -18.52 -12.65 -7.92
N ASP A 66 -19.60 -13.36 -8.25
CA ASP A 66 -19.75 -14.09 -9.51
C ASP A 66 -19.78 -13.19 -10.76
N LYS A 67 -19.94 -11.87 -10.57
CA LYS A 67 -19.93 -10.83 -11.62
C LYS A 67 -18.62 -10.07 -11.68
N GLY A 68 -17.62 -10.46 -10.88
CA GLY A 68 -16.32 -9.78 -10.83
C GLY A 68 -16.37 -8.42 -10.13
N LYS A 69 -17.37 -8.15 -9.29
CA LYS A 69 -17.41 -6.97 -8.44
C LYS A 69 -16.70 -7.25 -7.12
N VAL A 70 -15.95 -6.27 -6.63
CA VAL A 70 -15.27 -6.34 -5.33
C VAL A 70 -16.31 -6.47 -4.20
N VAL A 71 -16.17 -7.52 -3.39
CA VAL A 71 -16.95 -7.71 -2.15
C VAL A 71 -16.17 -7.18 -0.95
N ASP A 72 -14.85 -7.37 -0.96
CA ASP A 72 -13.93 -6.87 0.06
C ASP A 72 -12.53 -6.74 -0.54
N ILE A 73 -11.73 -5.85 0.02
CA ILE A 73 -10.37 -5.60 -0.39
C ILE A 73 -9.51 -5.14 0.79
N LYS A 74 -8.29 -5.66 0.86
CA LYS A 74 -7.25 -5.16 1.76
C LYS A 74 -5.96 -4.91 0.99
N ILE A 75 -5.44 -3.70 1.15
CA ILE A 75 -4.22 -3.20 0.56
C ILE A 75 -3.23 -2.88 1.67
N ASP A 76 -1.98 -3.29 1.49
CA ASP A 76 -0.88 -2.95 2.41
C ASP A 76 0.37 -2.55 1.63
N THR A 77 1.31 -1.90 2.31
CA THR A 77 2.62 -1.56 1.75
C THR A 77 3.72 -1.94 2.74
N ALA A 78 4.65 -2.76 2.30
CA ALA A 78 5.91 -2.98 3.00
C ALA A 78 6.98 -2.04 2.43
N GLN A 79 7.57 -1.19 3.26
CA GLN A 79 8.67 -0.31 2.87
C GLN A 79 9.95 -0.77 3.57
N THR A 80 10.69 -1.65 2.91
CA THR A 80 11.92 -2.21 3.47
C THR A 80 13.10 -1.34 3.05
N ARG A 81 13.84 -0.79 4.00
CA ARG A 81 14.98 0.07 3.72
C ARG A 81 16.22 -0.27 4.54
N VAL A 82 17.37 -0.15 3.91
CA VAL A 82 18.68 -0.24 4.55
C VAL A 82 19.51 0.97 4.16
N THR A 83 20.23 1.54 5.11
CA THR A 83 21.15 2.66 4.86
C THR A 83 22.58 2.16 4.82
N PHE A 84 23.42 2.82 4.02
CA PHE A 84 24.84 2.50 3.89
C PHE A 84 25.70 3.76 3.83
N ASP A 85 26.94 3.67 4.30
CA ASP A 85 27.92 4.75 4.25
C ASP A 85 28.73 4.75 2.94
N GLU A 86 29.65 5.70 2.80
CA GLU A 86 30.53 5.82 1.63
C GLU A 86 31.44 4.62 1.38
N SER A 87 31.68 3.79 2.39
CA SER A 87 32.44 2.54 2.29
C SER A 87 31.55 1.34 1.94
N GLY A 88 30.23 1.57 1.75
CA GLY A 88 29.25 0.53 1.49
C GLY A 88 28.88 -0.31 2.72
N VAL A 89 29.25 0.14 3.92
CA VAL A 89 28.89 -0.55 5.16
C VAL A 89 27.46 -0.20 5.53
N ILE A 90 26.64 -1.22 5.82
CA ILE A 90 25.26 -1.03 6.30
C ILE A 90 25.29 -0.34 7.67
N THR A 91 24.66 0.84 7.74
CA THR A 91 24.56 1.68 8.94
C THR A 91 23.22 1.55 9.65
N SER A 92 22.17 1.08 8.98
CA SER A 92 20.87 0.83 9.60
C SER A 92 20.92 -0.36 10.55
N ASP A 93 20.03 -0.37 11.55
CA ASP A 93 19.90 -1.49 12.49
C ASP A 93 19.52 -2.79 11.75
N LYS A 94 20.44 -3.75 11.75
CA LYS A 94 20.27 -5.06 11.10
C LYS A 94 19.31 -5.97 11.87
N SER A 95 18.94 -5.64 13.10
CA SER A 95 18.04 -6.39 13.96
C SER A 95 16.62 -5.82 14.01
N ALA A 96 16.42 -4.60 13.50
CA ALA A 96 15.12 -3.96 13.44
C ALA A 96 14.10 -4.86 12.72
N GLU A 97 12.91 -4.91 13.31
CA GLU A 97 11.75 -5.56 12.70
C GLU A 97 11.26 -4.72 11.53
N ILE A 98 11.00 -5.37 10.40
CA ILE A 98 10.43 -4.73 9.22
C ILE A 98 8.92 -4.93 9.31
N LYS A 99 8.20 -3.82 9.50
CA LYS A 99 6.74 -3.80 9.59
C LYS A 99 6.14 -3.19 8.34
N THR A 100 4.96 -3.65 7.94
CA THR A 100 4.15 -2.99 6.92
C THR A 100 3.52 -1.70 7.44
N LYS A 101 2.96 -0.87 6.55
CA LYS A 101 2.27 0.35 6.97
C LYS A 101 1.04 0.06 7.83
N ARG A 102 0.30 -1.03 7.58
CA ARG A 102 -0.80 -1.44 8.47
C ARG A 102 -0.29 -1.91 9.84
N GLU A 103 0.80 -2.66 9.90
CA GLU A 103 1.40 -3.10 11.17
C GLU A 103 1.97 -1.93 11.98
N LEU A 104 2.48 -0.90 11.32
CA LEU A 104 2.89 0.35 11.96
C LEU A 104 1.69 1.16 12.46
N GLY A 105 0.58 1.19 11.71
CA GLY A 105 -0.60 1.97 12.07
C GLY A 105 -0.26 3.44 12.29
N ALA A 106 -0.52 3.96 13.49
CA ALA A 106 -0.18 5.33 13.87
C ALA A 106 1.34 5.59 13.94
N ASP A 107 2.16 4.57 14.17
CA ASP A 107 3.62 4.71 14.23
C ASP A 107 4.23 5.00 12.85
N TYR A 108 3.49 4.78 11.75
CA TYR A 108 3.92 5.20 10.42
C TYR A 108 4.07 6.72 10.32
N GLY A 109 3.22 7.47 11.02
CA GLY A 109 3.39 8.92 11.22
C GLY A 109 3.04 9.80 10.02
N MET A 110 2.27 9.32 9.04
CA MET A 110 1.84 10.12 7.89
C MET A 110 0.99 11.31 8.31
N ILE A 111 0.30 11.24 9.45
CA ILE A 111 -0.57 12.31 9.93
C ILE A 111 0.13 13.67 9.98
N LYS A 112 1.45 13.69 10.21
CA LYS A 112 2.28 14.90 10.27
C LYS A 112 2.50 15.56 8.90
N ALA A 113 2.53 14.75 7.84
CA ALA A 113 2.70 15.21 6.45
C ALA A 113 1.35 15.30 5.70
N SER A 114 0.28 14.79 6.30
CA SER A 114 -1.05 14.74 5.71
C SER A 114 -1.76 16.08 5.86
N GLY A 115 -1.94 16.80 4.75
CA GLY A 115 -2.70 18.07 4.73
C GLY A 115 -4.17 17.93 5.14
N ILE A 116 -4.71 16.70 5.13
CA ILE A 116 -6.07 16.37 5.56
C ILE A 116 -6.13 15.80 6.99
N GLY A 117 -5.01 15.73 7.71
CA GLY A 117 -4.95 15.29 9.10
C GLY A 117 -5.27 13.82 9.33
N ARG A 118 -5.06 12.97 8.32
CA ARG A 118 -5.34 11.52 8.36
C ARG A 118 -4.08 10.68 8.21
N GLU A 119 -4.01 9.58 8.95
CA GLU A 119 -2.98 8.57 8.77
C GLU A 119 -3.13 7.77 7.47
N TRP A 120 -2.06 7.11 7.05
CA TRP A 120 -2.07 6.31 5.82
C TRP A 120 -3.15 5.22 5.82
N PHE A 121 -3.31 4.51 6.95
CA PHE A 121 -4.29 3.41 7.04
C PHE A 121 -5.73 3.94 6.91
N GLU A 122 -6.04 5.11 7.46
CA GLU A 122 -7.36 5.74 7.32
C GLU A 122 -7.66 6.18 5.88
N GLN A 123 -6.62 6.59 5.15
CA GLN A 123 -6.75 7.00 3.75
C GLN A 123 -6.94 5.80 2.82
N ILE A 124 -6.15 4.74 3.01
CA ILE A 124 -6.30 3.53 2.19
C ILE A 124 -7.61 2.80 2.50
N ASP A 125 -8.08 2.81 3.76
CA ASP A 125 -9.40 2.24 4.11
C ASP A 125 -10.52 2.98 3.37
N ALA A 126 -10.45 4.32 3.22
CA ALA A 126 -11.43 5.08 2.44
C ALA A 126 -11.38 4.71 0.94
N VAL A 127 -10.19 4.48 0.39
CA VAL A 127 -10.02 4.02 -1.01
C VAL A 127 -10.57 2.62 -1.19
N GLU A 128 -10.31 1.70 -0.27
CA GLU A 128 -10.85 0.33 -0.24
C GLU A 128 -12.38 0.34 -0.22
N GLU A 129 -12.98 1.13 0.67
CA GLU A 129 -14.43 1.32 0.75
C GLU A 129 -15.02 1.81 -0.57
N TRP A 130 -14.33 2.74 -1.25
CA TRP A 130 -14.77 3.21 -2.57
C TRP A 130 -14.71 2.10 -3.63
N MET A 131 -13.78 1.15 -3.54
CA MET A 131 -13.64 0.05 -4.50
C MET A 131 -14.73 -1.02 -4.33
N VAL A 132 -15.33 -1.17 -3.15
CA VAL A 132 -16.39 -2.16 -2.90
C VAL A 132 -17.58 -1.94 -3.83
N GLY A 133 -18.08 -3.04 -4.42
CA GLY A 133 -19.18 -3.07 -5.38
C GLY A 133 -18.80 -2.70 -6.82
N LYS A 134 -17.53 -2.33 -7.07
CA LYS A 134 -17.02 -1.96 -8.39
C LYS A 134 -16.33 -3.11 -9.10
N THR A 135 -16.34 -3.07 -10.43
CA THR A 135 -15.54 -3.97 -11.28
C THR A 135 -14.13 -3.42 -11.49
N ALA A 136 -13.23 -4.24 -12.03
CA ALA A 136 -11.88 -3.80 -12.41
C ALA A 136 -11.89 -2.57 -13.35
N ASP A 137 -12.80 -2.53 -14.32
CA ASP A 137 -12.91 -1.40 -15.26
C ASP A 137 -13.38 -0.12 -14.55
N GLU A 138 -14.35 -0.22 -13.64
CA GLU A 138 -14.82 0.94 -12.86
C GLU A 138 -13.70 1.49 -11.96
N ILE A 139 -12.88 0.61 -11.38
CA ILE A 139 -11.73 0.98 -10.54
C ILE A 139 -10.60 1.59 -11.38
N ALA A 140 -10.28 1.01 -12.54
CA ALA A 140 -9.23 1.49 -13.43
C ALA A 140 -9.54 2.89 -14.00
N ASN A 141 -10.83 3.24 -14.10
CA ASN A 141 -11.29 4.56 -14.56
C ASN A 141 -11.56 5.54 -13.41
N MET A 142 -10.99 5.31 -12.21
CA MET A 142 -11.02 6.29 -11.12
C MET A 142 -10.57 7.66 -11.62
N LYS A 143 -11.31 8.71 -11.25
CA LYS A 143 -10.90 10.09 -11.51
C LYS A 143 -9.66 10.42 -10.67
N VAL A 144 -8.64 10.94 -11.33
CA VAL A 144 -7.38 11.32 -10.70
C VAL A 144 -6.99 12.74 -11.10
N LYS A 145 -6.22 13.38 -10.23
CA LYS A 145 -5.53 14.64 -10.50
C LYS A 145 -4.10 14.59 -9.99
N ALA A 146 -3.25 15.46 -10.52
CA ALA A 146 -1.92 15.68 -9.98
C ALA A 146 -1.99 16.51 -8.68
N ASP A 147 -1.25 16.09 -7.65
CA ASP A 147 -0.94 16.94 -6.50
C ASP A 147 0.15 17.98 -6.84
N GLU A 148 0.54 18.78 -5.85
CA GLU A 148 1.60 19.80 -6.02
C GLU A 148 2.97 19.24 -6.41
N ASN A 149 3.22 17.95 -6.16
CA ASN A 149 4.45 17.25 -6.48
C ASN A 149 4.33 16.42 -7.77
N GLY A 150 3.20 16.50 -8.48
CA GLY A 150 2.94 15.74 -9.71
C GLY A 150 2.53 14.28 -9.49
N ALA A 151 2.24 13.87 -8.26
CA ALA A 151 1.72 12.53 -7.97
C ALA A 151 0.22 12.43 -8.28
N ASN A 152 -0.21 11.32 -8.87
CA ASN A 152 -1.62 11.07 -9.12
C ASN A 152 -2.34 10.70 -7.81
N ILE A 153 -3.26 11.55 -7.38
CA ILE A 153 -4.16 11.33 -6.25
C ILE A 153 -5.60 11.24 -6.74
N SER A 154 -6.50 10.68 -5.93
CA SER A 154 -7.93 10.60 -6.28
C SER A 154 -8.56 11.99 -6.40
N ASP A 155 -9.43 12.15 -7.39
CA ASP A 155 -10.33 13.29 -7.56
C ASP A 155 -11.81 12.85 -7.51
N GLU A 156 -12.07 11.66 -6.97
CA GLU A 156 -13.43 11.21 -6.69
C GLU A 156 -14.04 12.03 -5.57
N ALA A 157 -15.26 12.54 -5.77
CA ALA A 157 -15.92 13.45 -4.83
C ALA A 157 -15.96 12.90 -3.39
N ASP A 158 -16.14 11.59 -3.24
CA ASP A 158 -16.22 10.92 -1.95
C ASP A 158 -14.85 10.69 -1.26
N LEU A 159 -13.76 10.90 -2.00
CA LEU A 159 -12.38 10.67 -1.58
C LEU A 159 -11.55 11.94 -1.42
N VAL A 160 -11.92 13.06 -2.06
CA VAL A 160 -11.09 14.30 -2.07
C VAL A 160 -10.74 14.80 -0.65
N SER A 161 -11.62 14.58 0.33
CA SER A 161 -11.40 14.96 1.75
C SER A 161 -10.91 13.81 2.63
N LYS A 162 -10.77 12.60 2.07
CA LYS A 162 -10.47 11.37 2.81
C LYS A 162 -9.15 10.74 2.42
N ALA A 163 -8.65 10.97 1.20
CA ALA A 163 -7.43 10.37 0.69
C ALA A 163 -6.65 11.34 -0.23
N THR A 164 -5.40 11.59 0.13
CA THR A 164 -4.41 12.31 -0.68
C THR A 164 -3.15 11.46 -0.93
N ILE A 165 -3.23 10.15 -0.71
CA ILE A 165 -2.17 9.20 -1.06
C ILE A 165 -2.11 8.98 -2.57
N LYS A 166 -0.88 8.79 -3.09
CA LYS A 166 -0.66 8.41 -4.48
C LYS A 166 -1.37 7.09 -4.81
N ILE A 167 -2.13 7.05 -5.90
CA ILE A 167 -3.10 5.99 -6.15
C ILE A 167 -2.64 4.91 -7.15
N ASP A 168 -1.64 5.22 -8.00
CA ASP A 168 -1.29 4.40 -9.18
C ASP A 168 -1.02 2.92 -8.83
N SER A 169 -0.14 2.66 -7.86
CA SER A 169 0.20 1.29 -7.46
C SER A 169 -1.00 0.57 -6.84
N TYR A 170 -1.88 1.27 -6.11
CA TYR A 170 -3.08 0.66 -5.52
C TYR A 170 -4.09 0.24 -6.59
N LEU A 171 -4.31 1.06 -7.62
CA LEU A 171 -5.13 0.68 -8.78
C LEU A 171 -4.53 -0.53 -9.51
N LYS A 172 -3.22 -0.52 -9.72
CA LYS A 172 -2.48 -1.61 -10.38
C LYS A 172 -2.63 -2.93 -9.64
N VAL A 173 -2.32 -2.98 -8.34
CA VAL A 173 -2.40 -4.24 -7.58
C VAL A 173 -3.83 -4.74 -7.43
N THR A 174 -4.81 -3.84 -7.39
CA THR A 174 -6.23 -4.21 -7.33
C THR A 174 -6.67 -4.86 -8.64
N ALA A 175 -6.30 -4.29 -9.78
CA ALA A 175 -6.60 -4.87 -11.09
C ALA A 175 -5.94 -6.25 -11.27
N GLU A 176 -4.68 -6.39 -10.84
CA GLU A 176 -3.98 -7.67 -10.84
C GLU A 176 -4.68 -8.71 -9.96
N ALA A 177 -5.09 -8.34 -8.74
CA ALA A 177 -5.80 -9.22 -7.82
C ALA A 177 -7.16 -9.67 -8.37
N ILE A 178 -7.94 -8.78 -9.00
CA ILE A 178 -9.23 -9.15 -9.63
C ILE A 178 -9.00 -10.10 -10.82
N ALA A 179 -7.96 -9.85 -11.63
CA ALA A 179 -7.60 -10.75 -12.73
C ALA A 179 -7.14 -12.12 -12.23
N ASP A 180 -6.37 -12.15 -11.13
CA ASP A 180 -5.93 -13.39 -10.48
C ASP A 180 -7.10 -14.21 -9.93
N ALA A 181 -8.06 -13.55 -9.28
CA ALA A 181 -9.29 -14.18 -8.80
C ALA A 181 -10.07 -14.85 -9.94
N SER A 182 -9.90 -14.43 -11.19
CA SER A 182 -10.65 -14.95 -12.34
C SER A 182 -10.04 -16.23 -12.95
N LYS A 183 -8.82 -16.60 -12.57
CA LYS A 183 -8.12 -17.81 -13.03
C LYS A 183 -8.72 -19.09 -12.44
#